data_AF-A0AA86SHV5-F1
#
_entry.id   AF-A0AA86SHV5-F1
#
_cell.length_a   1.000
_cell.length_b   1.000
_cell.length_c   1.000
_cell.angle_alpha   90.00
_cell.angle_beta   90.00
_cell.angle_gamma   90.00
#
_symmetry.space_group_name_H-M   'P 1'
#
loop_
_entity.id
_entity.type
_entity.pdbx_description
1 polymer ?
#
loop_
_entity_poly.entity_id
_entity_poly.type
_entity_poly.pdbx_seq_one_letter_code
_entity_poly.pdbx_strand_id
1 'polypeptide(L)'
;MIPEGLDKRHLKDIVGEIVEHKFNCVHLTYAIYMWTRYVHDNVNVTFTSLDVSGMIQNVKVLLDNHVSEPKWCCNDDDENNFFHDRHFNPQEWVHGLTPIAKHFNGNHIVAMSLRNELHGPRQNLYDWYRYMSKAVVTTHKTNPNVFVVISGLNYDTELQFLKSKPLKIDLGKKMVFETHLYSWSGIGTLKLREIWTKKPVNRICTDNIKGIERTELDFSPLTIMQLL
;
A
#
# COMPACT_ATOMS: atom_id res chain seq x y z
N MET A 1 -6.58 4.15 -14.61
CA MET A 1 -6.01 2.79 -14.68
C MET A 1 -7.15 1.82 -14.42
N ILE A 2 -7.44 0.97 -15.38
CA ILE A 2 -8.33 -0.19 -15.23
C ILE A 2 -7.40 -1.39 -15.02
N PRO A 3 -7.71 -2.37 -14.15
CA PRO A 3 -6.91 -3.58 -14.07
C PRO A 3 -6.67 -4.17 -15.46
N GLU A 4 -5.41 -4.45 -15.78
CA GLU A 4 -5.04 -5.03 -17.06
C GLU A 4 -5.72 -6.40 -17.26
N GLY A 5 -5.95 -6.77 -18.51
CA GLY A 5 -6.58 -8.04 -18.86
C GLY A 5 -8.11 -8.02 -18.84
N LEU A 6 -8.76 -6.96 -18.34
CA LEU A 6 -10.21 -6.78 -18.48
C LEU A 6 -10.66 -6.56 -19.94
N ASP A 7 -9.74 -6.22 -20.84
CA ASP A 7 -9.94 -6.21 -22.29
C ASP A 7 -9.85 -7.62 -22.91
N LYS A 8 -9.33 -8.61 -22.16
CA LYS A 8 -9.15 -10.00 -22.61
C LYS A 8 -10.15 -10.96 -21.99
N ARG A 9 -10.52 -10.74 -20.73
CA ARG A 9 -11.38 -11.65 -19.96
C ARG A 9 -12.33 -10.88 -19.06
N HIS A 10 -13.50 -11.47 -18.82
CA HIS A 10 -14.46 -10.87 -17.91
C HIS A 10 -13.93 -10.91 -16.48
N LEU A 11 -14.24 -9.85 -15.70
CA LEU A 11 -13.86 -9.75 -14.28
C LEU A 11 -14.27 -10.99 -13.48
N LYS A 12 -15.45 -11.56 -13.78
CA LYS A 12 -15.94 -12.78 -13.13
C LYS A 12 -14.98 -13.96 -13.28
N ASP A 13 -14.40 -14.13 -14.47
CA ASP A 13 -13.54 -15.28 -14.78
C ASP A 13 -12.19 -15.11 -14.10
N ILE A 14 -11.65 -13.89 -14.08
CA ILE A 14 -10.42 -13.55 -13.36
C ILE A 14 -10.60 -13.78 -11.86
N VAL A 15 -11.69 -13.29 -11.27
CA VAL A 15 -12.00 -13.54 -9.85
C VAL A 15 -12.22 -15.03 -9.58
N GLY A 16 -12.82 -15.76 -10.52
CA GLY A 16 -12.97 -17.21 -10.46
C GLY A 16 -11.63 -17.93 -10.29
N GLU A 17 -10.63 -17.56 -11.08
CA GLU A 17 -9.28 -18.13 -10.98
C GLU A 17 -8.59 -17.79 -9.66
N ILE A 18 -8.70 -16.55 -9.18
CA ILE A 18 -8.16 -16.13 -7.88
C ILE A 18 -8.68 -17.06 -6.77
N VAL A 19 -9.99 -17.32 -6.76
CA VAL A 19 -10.63 -18.21 -5.77
C VAL A 19 -10.26 -19.68 -6.00
N GLU A 20 -10.19 -20.14 -7.25
CA GLU A 20 -9.79 -21.50 -7.60
C GLU A 20 -8.38 -21.82 -7.07
N HIS A 21 -7.45 -20.88 -7.23
CA HIS A 21 -6.08 -20.92 -6.73
C HIS A 21 -5.95 -20.58 -5.23
N LYS A 22 -7.06 -20.47 -4.50
CA LYS A 22 -7.13 -20.29 -3.04
C LYS A 22 -6.65 -18.93 -2.54
N PHE A 23 -6.54 -17.93 -3.40
CA PHE A 23 -6.34 -16.56 -2.97
C PHE A 23 -7.68 -15.97 -2.48
N ASN A 24 -7.60 -15.16 -1.42
CA ASN A 24 -8.77 -14.52 -0.80
C ASN A 24 -8.59 -13.01 -0.61
N CYS A 25 -7.51 -12.44 -1.12
CA CYS A 25 -7.21 -11.01 -1.05
C CYS A 25 -6.51 -10.54 -2.32
N VAL A 26 -6.79 -9.32 -2.77
CA VAL A 26 -6.16 -8.68 -3.93
C VAL A 26 -5.69 -7.28 -3.54
N HIS A 27 -4.42 -6.96 -3.86
CA HIS A 27 -3.95 -5.58 -3.94
C HIS A 27 -4.43 -4.98 -5.25
N LEU A 28 -5.31 -3.99 -5.15
CA LEU A 28 -5.83 -3.25 -6.29
C LEU A 28 -5.16 -1.88 -6.35
N THR A 29 -4.25 -1.71 -7.30
CA THR A 29 -3.48 -0.49 -7.47
C THR A 29 -4.28 0.62 -8.15
N TYR A 30 -4.01 1.86 -7.75
CA TYR A 30 -4.59 3.05 -8.37
C TYR A 30 -3.65 4.26 -8.29
N ALA A 31 -3.92 5.25 -9.15
CA ALA A 31 -3.18 6.52 -9.17
C ALA A 31 -3.99 7.67 -8.53
N ILE A 32 -3.34 8.59 -7.81
CA ILE A 32 -4.04 9.75 -7.19
C ILE A 32 -4.72 10.62 -8.24
N TYR A 33 -4.06 10.90 -9.37
CA TYR A 33 -4.62 11.80 -10.38
C TYR A 33 -5.93 11.30 -10.96
N MET A 34 -6.22 10.00 -10.89
CA MET A 34 -7.54 9.48 -11.23
C MET A 34 -8.62 10.19 -10.40
N TRP A 35 -8.40 10.35 -9.10
CA TRP A 35 -9.38 10.91 -8.17
C TRP A 35 -9.32 12.42 -8.02
N THR A 36 -8.19 13.05 -8.32
CA THR A 36 -8.02 14.51 -8.18
C THR A 36 -8.16 15.27 -9.50
N ARG A 37 -7.87 14.63 -10.64
CA ARG A 37 -7.81 15.29 -11.96
C ARG A 37 -8.74 14.68 -13.00
N TYR A 38 -9.07 13.39 -12.90
CA TYR A 38 -9.87 12.66 -13.88
C TYR A 38 -11.16 12.04 -13.31
N VAL A 39 -11.64 12.55 -12.17
CA VAL A 39 -12.76 11.96 -11.42
C VAL A 39 -14.05 11.89 -12.24
N HIS A 40 -14.26 12.86 -13.13
CA HIS A 40 -15.45 12.97 -13.98
C HIS A 40 -15.37 12.18 -15.28
N ASP A 41 -14.17 11.77 -15.69
CA ASP A 41 -13.97 11.18 -17.02
C ASP A 41 -14.12 9.66 -16.99
N ASN A 42 -13.57 8.98 -15.98
CA ASN A 42 -13.44 7.51 -16.04
C ASN A 42 -13.52 6.76 -14.69
N VAL A 43 -13.34 7.44 -13.55
CA VAL A 43 -13.13 6.77 -12.26
C VAL A 43 -14.39 6.11 -11.72
N ASN A 44 -15.50 6.85 -11.66
CA ASN A 44 -16.75 6.30 -11.14
C ASN A 44 -17.22 5.08 -11.96
N VAL A 45 -17.11 5.14 -13.30
CA VAL A 45 -17.51 4.01 -14.16
C VAL A 45 -16.59 2.81 -13.98
N THR A 46 -15.27 3.03 -13.87
CA THR A 46 -14.27 1.98 -13.65
C THR A 46 -14.44 1.28 -12.31
N PHE A 47 -14.76 2.00 -11.24
CA PHE A 47 -14.89 1.39 -9.92
C PHE A 47 -16.31 0.87 -9.64
N THR A 48 -17.35 1.44 -10.26
CA THR A 48 -18.70 0.84 -10.23
C THR A 48 -18.73 -0.53 -10.91
N SER A 49 -17.93 -0.73 -11.98
CA SER A 49 -17.80 -2.05 -12.62
C SER A 49 -16.96 -3.04 -11.81
N LEU A 50 -16.17 -2.56 -10.83
CA LEU A 50 -15.48 -3.40 -9.84
C LEU A 50 -16.35 -3.67 -8.61
N ASP A 51 -17.29 -2.78 -8.29
CA ASP A 51 -18.34 -2.94 -7.28
C ASP A 51 -19.49 -3.86 -7.77
N VAL A 52 -19.19 -4.85 -8.62
CA VAL A 52 -20.14 -5.95 -8.89
C VAL A 52 -20.16 -6.83 -7.64
N SER A 53 -20.86 -6.33 -6.62
CA SER A 53 -20.89 -6.78 -5.22
C SER A 53 -21.34 -8.24 -5.06
N GLY A 54 -21.89 -8.84 -6.12
CA GLY A 54 -22.24 -10.26 -6.17
C GLY A 54 -21.08 -11.22 -6.45
N MET A 55 -19.96 -10.76 -7.04
CA MET A 55 -18.89 -11.65 -7.51
C MET A 55 -17.73 -11.80 -6.52
N ILE A 56 -17.59 -10.88 -5.56
CA ILE A 56 -16.43 -10.78 -4.65
C ILE A 56 -16.81 -11.20 -3.21
N GLN A 57 -17.78 -12.10 -3.02
CA GLN A 57 -18.17 -12.51 -1.66
C GLN A 57 -17.03 -13.15 -0.86
N ASN A 58 -16.08 -13.79 -1.54
CA ASN A 58 -14.98 -14.54 -0.92
C ASN A 58 -13.59 -13.90 -1.09
N VAL A 59 -13.49 -12.76 -1.78
CA VAL A 59 -12.21 -12.06 -1.98
C VAL A 59 -12.28 -10.69 -1.29
N LYS A 60 -11.25 -10.34 -0.54
CA LYS A 60 -11.07 -9.03 0.06
C LYS A 60 -10.19 -8.17 -0.82
N VAL A 61 -10.35 -6.86 -0.74
CA VAL A 61 -9.56 -5.92 -1.53
C VAL A 61 -8.83 -4.97 -0.59
N LEU A 62 -7.54 -4.83 -0.84
CA LEU A 62 -6.71 -3.77 -0.31
C LEU A 62 -6.44 -2.78 -1.45
N LEU A 63 -6.83 -1.53 -1.25
CA LEU A 63 -6.60 -0.47 -2.24
C LEU A 63 -5.21 0.10 -2.05
N ASP A 64 -4.38 0.05 -3.07
CA ASP A 64 -3.00 0.53 -3.02
C ASP A 64 -2.83 1.79 -3.85
N ASN A 65 -2.51 2.92 -3.19
CA ASN A 65 -2.08 4.10 -3.93
C ASN A 65 -0.66 3.90 -4.48
N HIS A 66 -0.58 3.39 -5.70
CA HIS A 66 0.70 3.00 -6.28
C HIS A 66 1.53 4.19 -6.77
N VAL A 67 0.89 5.13 -7.47
CA VAL A 67 1.53 6.31 -8.06
C VAL A 67 0.63 7.54 -7.97
N SER A 68 1.14 8.71 -8.34
CA SER A 68 0.32 9.91 -8.44
C SER A 68 -0.14 10.13 -9.87
N GLU A 69 0.81 10.28 -10.79
CA GLU A 69 0.56 10.29 -12.22
C GLU A 69 0.47 8.85 -12.75
N PRO A 70 -0.59 8.49 -13.49
CA PRO A 70 -0.72 7.15 -14.05
C PRO A 70 0.32 6.93 -15.15
N LYS A 71 1.35 6.14 -14.85
CA LYS A 71 2.42 5.77 -15.78
C LYS A 71 3.09 4.46 -15.36
N TRP A 72 4.02 4.00 -16.20
CA TRP A 72 4.94 2.92 -15.84
C TRP A 72 5.97 3.42 -14.82
N CYS A 73 6.05 2.73 -13.68
CA CYS A 73 7.02 2.94 -12.60
C CYS A 73 8.11 1.84 -12.69
N CYS A 74 9.13 1.73 -11.84
CA CYS A 74 9.35 2.31 -10.52
C CYS A 74 10.86 2.61 -10.38
N ASN A 75 11.34 3.61 -11.11
CA ASN A 75 12.74 4.04 -11.05
C ASN A 75 12.87 5.24 -10.11
N ASP A 76 14.02 5.39 -9.46
CA ASP A 76 14.33 6.52 -8.55
C ASP A 76 14.09 7.91 -9.14
N ASP A 77 14.09 8.06 -10.46
CA ASP A 77 13.94 9.31 -11.21
C ASP A 77 12.59 9.44 -11.96
N ASP A 78 11.61 8.61 -11.63
CA ASP A 78 10.28 8.68 -12.25
C ASP A 78 9.41 9.85 -11.76
N GLU A 79 9.93 10.74 -10.91
CA GLU A 79 9.26 11.96 -10.47
C GLU A 79 7.91 11.70 -9.70
N ASN A 80 7.66 10.48 -9.21
CA ASN A 80 6.52 10.09 -8.36
C ASN A 80 6.94 9.51 -6.99
N ASN A 81 8.22 9.50 -6.64
CA ASN A 81 8.78 8.56 -5.67
C ASN A 81 8.67 9.02 -4.21
N PHE A 82 8.82 10.32 -3.98
CA PHE A 82 8.71 10.92 -2.65
C PHE A 82 7.94 12.23 -2.66
N PHE A 83 7.51 12.66 -1.48
CA PHE A 83 6.81 13.93 -1.32
C PHE A 83 7.59 15.09 -1.96
N HIS A 84 6.86 15.95 -2.67
CA HIS A 84 7.37 17.10 -3.43
C HIS A 84 8.12 16.76 -4.72
N ASP A 85 8.14 15.50 -5.15
CA ASP A 85 8.47 15.20 -6.55
C ASP A 85 7.45 15.85 -7.49
N ARG A 86 7.84 16.03 -8.75
CA ARG A 86 7.08 16.78 -9.75
C ARG A 86 5.63 16.33 -9.84
N HIS A 87 5.37 15.04 -9.72
CA HIS A 87 4.03 14.47 -9.77
C HIS A 87 3.49 14.08 -8.39
N PHE A 88 4.23 14.28 -7.30
CA PHE A 88 3.81 13.94 -5.95
C PHE A 88 3.68 15.16 -5.04
N ASN A 89 2.59 15.91 -5.22
CA ASN A 89 2.20 16.94 -4.28
C ASN A 89 1.53 16.32 -3.03
N PRO A 90 2.08 16.49 -1.82
CA PRO A 90 1.55 15.86 -0.60
C PRO A 90 0.16 16.38 -0.20
N GLN A 91 -0.19 17.62 -0.53
CA GLN A 91 -1.52 18.15 -0.22
C GLN A 91 -2.57 17.57 -1.17
N GLU A 92 -2.25 17.48 -2.46
CA GLU A 92 -3.10 16.82 -3.45
C GLU A 92 -3.29 15.34 -3.10
N TRP A 93 -2.22 14.64 -2.71
CA TRP A 93 -2.29 13.24 -2.29
C TRP A 93 -3.22 13.03 -1.08
N VAL A 94 -3.05 13.78 0.02
CA VAL A 94 -3.96 13.69 1.18
C VAL A 94 -5.40 14.03 0.80
N HIS A 95 -5.59 15.05 -0.05
CA HIS A 95 -6.92 15.42 -0.53
C HIS A 95 -7.55 14.29 -1.37
N GLY A 96 -6.78 13.68 -2.26
CA GLY A 96 -7.20 12.59 -3.13
C GLY A 96 -7.57 11.30 -2.40
N LEU A 97 -6.93 11.01 -1.26
CA LEU A 97 -7.27 9.87 -0.40
C LEU A 97 -8.70 9.96 0.18
N THR A 98 -9.22 11.17 0.37
CA THR A 98 -10.54 11.40 0.98
C THR A 98 -11.71 10.88 0.12
N PRO A 99 -11.89 11.29 -1.16
CA PRO A 99 -12.97 10.77 -1.99
C PRO A 99 -12.89 9.25 -2.18
N ILE A 100 -11.68 8.68 -2.22
CA ILE A 100 -11.46 7.22 -2.30
C ILE A 100 -11.99 6.53 -1.05
N ALA A 101 -11.53 6.96 0.12
CA ALA A 101 -11.95 6.40 1.40
C ALA A 101 -13.48 6.49 1.58
N LYS A 102 -14.08 7.59 1.11
CA LYS A 102 -15.53 7.79 1.14
C LYS A 102 -16.28 6.88 0.16
N HIS A 103 -15.74 6.69 -1.05
CA HIS A 103 -16.35 5.84 -2.07
C HIS A 103 -16.39 4.38 -1.62
N PHE A 104 -15.32 3.90 -1.01
CA PHE A 104 -15.12 2.50 -0.64
C PHE A 104 -15.49 2.16 0.79
N ASN A 105 -16.77 2.30 1.15
CA ASN A 105 -17.29 1.99 2.49
C ASN A 105 -17.98 0.61 2.59
N GLY A 106 -17.84 -0.26 1.58
CA GLY A 106 -18.44 -1.59 1.52
C GLY A 106 -17.57 -2.69 2.18
N ASN A 107 -18.20 -3.81 2.57
CA ASN A 107 -17.58 -4.91 3.34
C ASN A 107 -16.48 -5.72 2.61
N HIS A 108 -16.23 -5.43 1.34
CA HIS A 108 -15.21 -6.11 0.52
C HIS A 108 -13.87 -5.37 0.54
N ILE A 109 -13.89 -4.05 0.75
CA ILE A 109 -12.67 -3.25 0.90
C ILE A 109 -12.28 -3.28 2.37
N VAL A 110 -11.16 -3.95 2.67
CA VAL A 110 -10.73 -4.16 4.06
C VAL A 110 -9.61 -3.23 4.47
N ALA A 111 -8.83 -2.72 3.50
CA ALA A 111 -7.64 -1.95 3.78
C ALA A 111 -7.35 -0.90 2.69
N MET A 112 -6.66 0.15 3.07
CA MET A 112 -6.12 1.16 2.17
C MET A 112 -4.64 1.37 2.46
N SER A 113 -3.78 0.98 1.51
CA SER A 113 -2.37 1.39 1.48
C SER A 113 -2.26 2.81 0.96
N LEU A 114 -1.67 3.65 1.80
CA LEU A 114 -1.65 5.08 1.61
C LEU A 114 -0.71 5.50 0.47
N ARG A 115 0.39 4.78 0.26
CA ARG A 115 1.35 5.01 -0.81
C ARG A 115 2.27 3.80 -0.98
N ASN A 116 2.44 3.27 -2.18
CA ASN A 116 3.42 2.23 -2.49
C ASN A 116 4.86 2.77 -2.45
N GLU A 117 5.76 2.02 -1.82
CA GLU A 117 7.23 2.08 -1.99
C GLU A 117 7.80 3.50 -2.00
N LEU A 118 7.77 4.23 -0.88
CA LEU A 118 8.37 5.57 -0.83
C LEU A 118 9.89 5.52 -1.07
N HIS A 119 10.31 6.34 -2.04
CA HIS A 119 11.42 6.18 -2.97
C HIS A 119 12.38 7.34 -3.27
N GLY A 120 13.63 7.10 -3.72
CA GLY A 120 14.46 8.11 -4.36
C GLY A 120 15.27 9.06 -3.44
N PRO A 121 16.02 10.00 -4.03
CA PRO A 121 17.08 10.75 -3.35
C PRO A 121 16.59 11.86 -2.39
N ARG A 122 15.30 12.20 -2.43
CA ARG A 122 14.68 13.24 -1.59
C ARG A 122 14.11 12.72 -0.28
N GLN A 123 14.08 11.41 -0.11
CA GLN A 123 13.52 10.76 1.07
C GLN A 123 14.11 11.31 2.36
N ASN A 124 13.24 11.62 3.30
CA ASN A 124 13.64 12.06 4.63
C ASN A 124 12.56 11.74 5.66
N LEU A 125 12.99 11.47 6.90
CA LEU A 125 12.06 11.13 7.97
C LEU A 125 11.13 12.28 8.35
N TYR A 126 11.56 13.54 8.21
CA TYR A 126 10.76 14.69 8.61
C TYR A 126 9.45 14.76 7.80
N ASP A 127 9.55 14.71 6.48
CA ASP A 127 8.40 14.72 5.58
C ASP A 127 7.60 13.42 5.68
N TRP A 128 8.28 12.27 5.83
CA TRP A 128 7.59 10.99 6.06
C TRP A 128 6.67 11.06 7.28
N TYR A 129 7.17 11.44 8.46
CA TYR A 129 6.33 11.56 9.66
C TYR A 129 5.23 12.59 9.46
N ARG A 130 5.52 13.74 8.85
CA ARG A 130 4.55 14.82 8.66
C ARG A 130 3.38 14.39 7.77
N TYR A 131 3.67 13.84 6.60
CA TYR A 131 2.66 13.56 5.59
C TYR A 131 1.98 12.21 5.82
N MET A 132 2.70 11.17 6.25
CA MET A 132 2.08 9.91 6.65
C MET A 132 1.11 10.11 7.81
N SER A 133 1.49 10.87 8.85
CA SER A 133 0.56 11.14 9.96
C SER A 133 -0.71 11.83 9.47
N LYS A 134 -0.58 12.81 8.57
CA LYS A 134 -1.72 13.55 8.03
C LYS A 134 -2.63 12.64 7.21
N ALA A 135 -2.06 11.80 6.34
CA ALA A 135 -2.82 10.85 5.53
C ALA A 135 -3.52 9.80 6.39
N VAL A 136 -2.82 9.21 7.36
CA VAL A 136 -3.37 8.23 8.30
C VAL A 136 -4.61 8.77 9.01
N VAL A 137 -4.49 9.96 9.61
CA VAL A 137 -5.59 10.58 10.34
C VAL A 137 -6.75 10.94 9.40
N THR A 138 -6.45 11.44 8.20
CA THR A 138 -7.48 11.83 7.23
C THR A 138 -8.25 10.62 6.72
N THR A 139 -7.56 9.55 6.34
CA THR A 139 -8.15 8.32 5.83
C THR A 139 -9.02 7.66 6.90
N HIS A 140 -8.51 7.48 8.12
CA HIS A 140 -9.29 6.84 9.20
C HIS A 140 -10.52 7.64 9.61
N LYS A 141 -10.41 8.98 9.66
CA LYS A 141 -11.58 9.85 9.92
C LYS A 141 -12.64 9.73 8.83
N THR A 142 -12.22 9.54 7.59
CA THR A 142 -13.13 9.44 6.43
C THR A 142 -13.77 8.06 6.34
N ASN A 143 -13.00 7.02 6.65
CA ASN A 143 -13.46 5.63 6.64
C ASN A 143 -12.85 4.86 7.83
N PRO A 144 -13.57 4.77 8.96
CA PRO A 144 -13.08 4.08 10.15
C PRO A 144 -13.15 2.55 10.04
N ASN A 145 -13.77 2.01 8.98
CA ASN A 145 -13.98 0.57 8.82
C ASN A 145 -12.73 -0.14 8.26
N VAL A 146 -11.92 0.57 7.47
CA VAL A 146 -10.72 0.01 6.83
C VAL A 146 -9.50 0.00 7.75
N PHE A 147 -8.61 -0.97 7.53
CA PHE A 147 -7.23 -0.88 7.99
C PHE A 147 -6.47 0.18 7.18
N VAL A 148 -5.65 0.98 7.85
CA VAL A 148 -4.77 1.97 7.22
C VAL A 148 -3.38 1.37 7.14
N VAL A 149 -2.93 1.09 5.92
CA VAL A 149 -1.64 0.46 5.63
C VAL A 149 -0.61 1.55 5.32
N ILE A 150 0.52 1.49 6.02
CA ILE A 150 1.57 2.51 6.07
C ILE A 150 2.86 1.90 5.53
N SER A 151 3.32 2.47 4.42
CA SER A 151 4.59 2.17 3.76
C SER A 151 5.82 2.72 4.50
N GLY A 152 6.96 2.12 4.21
CA GLY A 152 8.25 2.48 4.77
C GLY A 152 9.00 3.50 3.92
N LEU A 153 10.32 3.38 3.94
CA LEU A 153 11.25 4.09 3.05
C LEU A 153 12.05 3.07 2.24
N ASN A 154 12.76 3.55 1.22
CA ASN A 154 13.62 2.76 0.35
C ASN A 154 12.89 1.55 -0.24
N TYR A 155 11.83 1.83 -1.00
CA TYR A 155 10.97 0.80 -1.61
C TYR A 155 10.31 -0.10 -0.56
N ASP A 156 9.85 0.49 0.54
CA ASP A 156 9.24 -0.20 1.69
C ASP A 156 10.12 -1.29 2.33
N THR A 157 11.42 -1.28 2.05
CA THR A 157 12.37 -2.19 2.71
C THR A 157 12.73 -1.71 4.11
N GLU A 158 12.51 -0.43 4.44
CA GLU A 158 12.95 0.17 5.69
C GLU A 158 11.80 0.71 6.56
N LEU A 159 11.66 0.10 7.74
CA LEU A 159 10.74 0.52 8.82
C LEU A 159 11.42 0.61 10.20
N GLN A 160 12.72 0.27 10.28
CA GLN A 160 13.49 0.21 11.53
C GLN A 160 13.55 1.54 12.27
N PHE A 161 13.38 2.67 11.57
CA PHE A 161 13.31 3.99 12.20
C PHE A 161 12.11 4.14 13.16
N LEU A 162 11.06 3.32 13.02
CA LEU A 162 9.93 3.29 13.95
C LEU A 162 10.31 2.72 15.32
N LYS A 163 11.39 1.94 15.42
CA LYS A 163 11.91 1.46 16.71
C LYS A 163 12.42 2.61 17.57
N SER A 164 13.07 3.60 16.98
CA SER A 164 13.58 4.76 17.71
C SER A 164 12.48 5.81 17.94
N LYS A 165 11.61 6.04 16.95
CA LYS A 165 10.51 6.99 17.03
C LYS A 165 9.21 6.35 16.55
N PRO A 166 8.39 5.75 17.43
CA PRO A 166 7.11 5.17 17.00
C PRO A 166 6.17 6.23 16.41
N LEU A 167 5.35 5.85 15.42
CA LEU A 167 4.26 6.68 14.92
C LEU A 167 3.11 6.68 15.94
N LYS A 168 3.06 7.71 16.79
CA LYS A 168 2.09 7.81 17.89
C LYS A 168 0.74 8.38 17.41
N ILE A 169 -0.05 7.55 16.73
CA ILE A 169 -1.42 7.86 16.32
C ILE A 169 -2.34 6.74 16.78
N ASP A 170 -3.37 7.07 17.54
CA ASP A 170 -4.37 6.10 17.97
C ASP A 170 -5.47 5.96 16.91
N LEU A 171 -5.51 4.78 16.28
CA LEU A 171 -6.57 4.34 15.36
C LEU A 171 -7.26 3.07 15.90
N GLY A 172 -7.05 2.75 17.19
CA GLY A 172 -7.26 1.40 17.71
C GLY A 172 -6.43 0.35 16.96
N LYS A 173 -7.03 -0.82 16.71
CA LYS A 173 -6.36 -1.96 16.02
C LYS A 173 -6.45 -1.87 14.49
N LYS A 174 -6.36 -0.65 13.92
CA LYS A 174 -6.53 -0.40 12.48
C LYS A 174 -5.26 0.06 11.76
N MET A 175 -4.17 0.30 12.48
CA MET A 175 -2.88 0.63 11.88
C MET A 175 -2.17 -0.64 11.42
N VAL A 176 -1.63 -0.63 10.21
CA VAL A 176 -0.89 -1.76 9.62
C VAL A 176 0.37 -1.19 8.97
N PHE A 177 1.51 -1.83 9.17
CA PHE A 177 2.76 -1.47 8.48
C PHE A 177 3.04 -2.50 7.37
N GLU A 178 3.55 -2.02 6.25
CA GLU A 178 3.85 -2.84 5.07
C GLU A 178 5.32 -2.76 4.71
N THR A 179 5.91 -3.92 4.39
CA THR A 179 7.28 -4.00 3.89
C THR A 179 7.35 -4.88 2.65
N HIS A 180 8.16 -4.44 1.69
CA HIS A 180 8.36 -5.14 0.42
C HIS A 180 9.72 -5.83 0.41
N LEU A 181 9.72 -7.08 -0.03
CA LEU A 181 10.88 -7.94 0.02
C LEU A 181 11.02 -8.70 -1.29
N TYR A 182 11.95 -8.23 -2.10
CA TYR A 182 12.39 -8.91 -3.30
C TYR A 182 13.69 -9.68 -3.04
N SER A 183 13.88 -10.78 -3.76
CA SER A 183 15.13 -11.56 -3.71
C SER A 183 16.39 -10.75 -4.05
N TRP A 184 16.23 -9.65 -4.79
CA TRP A 184 17.28 -8.68 -5.13
C TRP A 184 17.25 -7.40 -4.30
N SER A 185 16.19 -7.13 -3.54
CA SER A 185 16.12 -5.97 -2.65
C SER A 185 17.02 -6.17 -1.43
N GLY A 186 17.68 -5.10 -0.99
CA GLY A 186 18.48 -5.06 0.23
C GLY A 186 17.78 -4.17 1.26
N ILE A 187 17.53 -4.67 2.47
CA ILE A 187 17.13 -3.84 3.61
C ILE A 187 18.41 -3.26 4.21
N GLY A 188 18.68 -1.97 4.04
CA GLY A 188 19.89 -1.34 4.60
C GLY A 188 21.14 -2.21 4.44
N THR A 189 21.99 -2.29 5.46
CA THR A 189 23.29 -3.03 5.45
C THR A 189 23.21 -4.55 5.24
N LEU A 190 22.03 -5.16 5.06
CA LEU A 190 21.90 -6.60 4.88
C LEU A 190 22.00 -6.98 3.39
N LYS A 191 23.10 -7.65 3.04
CA LYS A 191 23.35 -8.28 1.73
C LYS A 191 22.37 -9.45 1.49
N LEU A 192 21.10 -9.13 1.24
CA LEU A 192 20.00 -10.09 1.19
C LEU A 192 20.12 -11.13 0.07
N ARG A 193 20.81 -10.84 -1.05
CA ARG A 193 21.01 -11.81 -2.14
C ARG A 193 21.66 -13.13 -1.67
N GLU A 194 22.56 -13.06 -0.71
CA GLU A 194 23.16 -14.25 -0.10
C GLU A 194 22.25 -14.95 0.90
N ILE A 195 21.32 -14.22 1.52
CA ILE A 195 20.39 -14.74 2.52
C ILE A 195 19.24 -15.49 1.84
N TRP A 196 18.68 -14.94 0.76
CA TRP A 196 17.62 -15.57 -0.05
C TRP A 196 18.05 -16.91 -0.66
N THR A 197 19.32 -17.03 -1.05
CA THR A 197 19.86 -18.26 -1.65
C THR A 197 20.28 -19.30 -0.61
N LYS A 198 20.42 -18.93 0.67
CA LYS A 198 20.97 -19.80 1.73
C LYS A 198 20.00 -20.12 2.87
N LYS A 199 18.93 -19.34 3.07
CA LYS A 199 17.97 -19.53 4.16
C LYS A 199 16.54 -19.76 3.63
N PRO A 200 15.72 -20.58 4.30
CA PRO A 200 14.32 -20.73 3.94
C PRO A 200 13.53 -19.43 4.20
N VAL A 201 12.56 -19.17 3.34
CA VAL A 201 11.76 -17.92 3.30
C VAL A 201 11.17 -17.58 4.66
N ASN A 202 10.62 -18.56 5.38
CA ASN A 202 10.05 -18.35 6.72
C ASN A 202 11.03 -17.74 7.74
N ARG A 203 12.33 -18.03 7.65
CA ARG A 203 13.34 -17.40 8.50
C ARG A 203 13.62 -15.96 8.08
N ILE A 204 13.61 -15.69 6.77
CA ILE A 204 13.74 -14.32 6.24
C ILE A 204 12.56 -13.48 6.75
N CYS A 205 11.33 -14.00 6.65
CA CYS A 205 10.14 -13.34 7.20
C CYS A 205 10.29 -13.06 8.70
N THR A 206 10.69 -14.07 9.47
CA THR A 206 10.83 -13.96 10.94
C THR A 206 11.89 -12.93 11.33
N ASP A 207 13.03 -12.93 10.64
CA ASP A 207 14.14 -12.00 10.92
C ASP A 207 13.74 -10.55 10.57
N ASN A 208 12.97 -10.35 9.49
CA ASN A 208 12.44 -9.04 9.10
C ASN A 208 11.39 -8.51 10.08
N ILE A 209 10.46 -9.37 10.51
CA ILE A 209 9.45 -9.02 11.52
C ILE A 209 10.13 -8.65 12.85
N LYS A 210 11.13 -9.42 13.32
CA LYS A 210 11.95 -9.07 14.50
C LYS A 210 12.72 -7.76 14.32
N GLY A 211 13.11 -7.46 13.08
CA GLY A 211 13.70 -6.18 12.67
C GLY A 211 12.78 -4.98 12.93
N ILE A 212 11.47 -5.20 13.06
CA ILE A 212 10.44 -4.19 13.27
C ILE A 212 9.85 -4.27 14.70
N GLU A 213 9.68 -5.47 15.26
CA GLU A 213 9.16 -5.68 16.62
C GLU A 213 10.15 -5.23 17.71
N ARG A 214 9.66 -4.48 18.70
CA ARG A 214 10.28 -4.26 20.01
C ARG A 214 9.93 -5.42 20.95
N THR A 215 10.89 -5.86 21.74
CA THR A 215 10.75 -6.88 22.80
C THR A 215 9.85 -6.49 23.99
N GLU A 216 9.23 -5.29 24.02
CA GLU A 216 8.43 -4.82 25.17
C GLU A 216 7.21 -3.96 24.77
N LEU A 217 6.63 -4.20 23.60
CA LEU A 217 5.31 -3.65 23.28
C LEU A 217 4.44 -4.78 22.76
N ASP A 218 3.24 -4.89 23.30
CA ASP A 218 2.15 -5.69 22.75
C ASP A 218 1.87 -5.14 21.34
N PHE A 219 2.53 -5.69 20.31
CA PHE A 219 2.31 -5.30 18.93
C PHE A 219 0.90 -5.74 18.54
N SER A 220 -0.01 -4.78 18.37
CA SER A 220 -1.23 -5.01 17.62
C SER A 220 -1.44 -4.09 16.40
N PRO A 221 -0.39 -3.61 15.68
CA PRO A 221 -0.53 -3.42 14.25
C PRO A 221 -0.19 -4.73 13.53
N LEU A 222 -1.03 -5.15 12.59
CA LEU A 222 -0.64 -6.22 11.66
C LEU A 222 0.55 -5.72 10.84
N THR A 223 1.52 -6.59 10.59
CA THR A 223 2.57 -6.35 9.60
C THR A 223 2.22 -7.19 8.37
N ILE A 224 1.99 -6.53 7.23
CA ILE A 224 1.84 -7.22 5.94
C ILE A 224 3.22 -7.26 5.32
N MET A 225 3.65 -8.46 4.93
CA MET A 225 4.92 -8.67 4.27
C MET A 225 4.65 -9.16 2.86
N GLN A 226 4.92 -8.30 1.88
CA GLN A 226 4.75 -8.65 0.47
C GLN A 226 6.05 -9.28 -0.04
N LEU A 227 5.98 -10.57 -0.34
CA LEU A 227 7.06 -11.36 -0.93
C LEU A 227 6.86 -11.38 -2.45
N LEU A 228 7.84 -10.89 -3.20
CA LEU A 228 7.83 -10.84 -4.66
C LEU A 228 9.09 -11.47 -5.26
#